data_AF-A0A943X1Q8-F1
#
_entry.id   AF-A0A943X1Q8-F1
#
_cell.length_a   1.000
_cell.length_b   1.000
_cell.length_c   1.000
_cell.angle_alpha   90.00
_cell.angle_beta   90.00
_cell.angle_gamma   90.00
#
_symmetry.space_group_name_H-M   'P 1'
#
loop_
_entity.id
_entity.type
_entity.pdbx_description
1 polymer ?
#
loop_
_entity_poly.entity_id
_entity_poly.type
_entity_poly.pdbx_seq_one_letter_code
_entity_poly.pdbx_strand_id
1 'polypeptide(L)'
;GTNSFNLVWEKVCAEVMDNQLQKPIGGLRLPVPLAAQYRDLRHKKLIDLIDKPQWSGTTPTGECFVRQAEDTLIPDLVSIVKIDGEYQFIIFDAKYYNIQLEHNKKLRGQPGIESITKQYLYQLAFRPFVEAHQISTVRNCFLMPTASKEIIEKGTVSLAMLSKLGLQDIQVRLLPAETMYRYYIDNAKMDICILNL
;
A
#
# COMPACT_ATOMS: atom_id res chain seq x y z
N GLY A 1 -4.05 -24.98 5.97
CA GLY A 1 -4.36 -23.79 6.80
C GLY A 1 -3.07 -23.05 7.09
N THR A 2 -3.12 -21.75 7.36
CA THR A 2 -1.98 -20.97 7.83
C THR A 2 -2.05 -20.80 9.35
N ASN A 3 -0.90 -20.78 10.03
CA ASN A 3 -0.80 -20.55 11.47
C ASN A 3 -0.49 -19.08 11.80
N SER A 4 -0.46 -18.21 10.79
CA SER A 4 -0.03 -16.82 10.93
C SER A 4 -1.23 -15.88 10.80
N PHE A 5 -1.75 -15.40 11.93
CA PHE A 5 -2.93 -14.51 11.96
C PHE A 5 -2.72 -13.19 11.21
N ASN A 6 -1.49 -12.67 11.16
CA ASN A 6 -1.17 -11.50 10.37
C ASN A 6 -1.43 -11.72 8.86
N LEU A 7 -1.11 -12.92 8.33
CA LEU A 7 -1.37 -13.24 6.92
C LEU A 7 -2.87 -13.37 6.63
N VAL A 8 -3.64 -13.86 7.61
CA VAL A 8 -5.11 -13.89 7.50
C VAL A 8 -5.66 -12.47 7.46
N TRP A 9 -5.19 -11.60 8.36
CA TRP A 9 -5.59 -10.19 8.39
C TRP A 9 -5.27 -9.45 7.09
N GLU A 10 -4.04 -9.62 6.59
CA GLU A 10 -3.59 -9.06 5.31
C GLU A 10 -4.50 -9.47 4.16
N LYS A 11 -4.79 -10.78 4.05
CA LYS A 11 -5.69 -11.31 3.02
C LYS A 11 -7.11 -10.75 3.14
N VAL A 12 -7.63 -10.63 4.36
CA VAL A 12 -8.95 -10.04 4.62
C VAL A 12 -8.98 -8.58 4.16
N CYS A 13 -7.98 -7.78 4.56
CA CYS A 13 -7.88 -6.38 4.11
C CYS A 13 -7.78 -6.28 2.59
N ALA A 14 -6.95 -7.10 1.95
CA ALA A 14 -6.76 -7.08 0.50
C ALA A 14 -8.06 -7.39 -0.26
N GLU A 15 -8.83 -8.39 0.20
CA GLU A 15 -10.10 -8.71 -0.42
C GLU A 15 -11.15 -7.62 -0.16
N VAL A 16 -11.33 -7.17 1.09
CA VAL A 16 -12.41 -6.24 1.44
C VAL A 16 -12.21 -4.85 0.83
N MET A 17 -10.97 -4.41 0.63
CA MET A 17 -10.63 -3.06 0.14
C MET A 17 -10.43 -2.98 -1.39
N ASP A 18 -10.87 -3.98 -2.16
CA ASP A 18 -10.72 -4.04 -3.63
C ASP A 18 -9.27 -3.84 -4.09
N ASN A 19 -8.36 -4.74 -3.66
CA ASN A 19 -6.96 -4.71 -4.07
C ASN A 19 -6.79 -4.78 -5.61
N GLN A 20 -6.03 -3.84 -6.16
CA GLN A 20 -5.72 -3.72 -7.59
C GLN A 20 -4.31 -4.21 -7.94
N LEU A 21 -3.45 -4.56 -6.97
CA LEU A 21 -2.03 -4.87 -7.23
C LEU A 21 -1.81 -5.97 -8.27
N GLN A 22 -2.65 -7.00 -8.24
CA GLN A 22 -2.54 -8.15 -9.13
C GLN A 22 -3.30 -7.97 -10.46
N LYS A 23 -3.99 -6.83 -10.65
CA LYS A 23 -4.73 -6.54 -11.89
C LYS A 23 -3.78 -5.98 -12.95
N PRO A 24 -3.98 -6.33 -14.24
CA PRO A 24 -3.23 -5.73 -15.34
C PRO A 24 -3.44 -4.21 -15.40
N ILE A 25 -2.38 -3.44 -15.62
CA ILE A 25 -2.45 -1.97 -15.60
C ILE A 25 -3.39 -1.41 -16.68
N GLY A 26 -3.54 -2.10 -17.81
CA GLY A 26 -4.48 -1.73 -18.87
C GLY A 26 -5.95 -1.93 -18.52
N GLY A 27 -6.26 -2.66 -17.45
CA GLY A 27 -7.62 -2.86 -16.94
C GLY A 27 -7.99 -1.96 -15.75
N LEU A 28 -7.06 -1.11 -15.30
CA LEU A 28 -7.31 -0.20 -14.18
C LEU A 28 -8.24 0.94 -14.60
N ARG A 29 -9.12 1.34 -13.68
CA ARG A 29 -9.98 2.52 -13.86
C ARG A 29 -9.16 3.77 -13.52
N LEU A 30 -8.72 4.48 -14.54
CA LEU A 30 -7.84 5.65 -14.42
C LEU A 30 -8.58 6.94 -14.84
N PRO A 31 -8.14 8.13 -14.39
CA PRO A 31 -8.71 9.41 -14.81
C PRO A 31 -8.61 9.66 -16.32
N VAL A 32 -7.49 9.22 -16.89
CA VAL A 32 -7.15 9.34 -18.31
C VAL A 32 -6.77 7.97 -18.88
N PRO A 33 -6.82 7.78 -20.21
CA PRO A 33 -6.35 6.56 -20.83
C PRO A 33 -4.90 6.23 -20.46
N LEU A 34 -4.55 4.94 -20.49
CA LEU A 34 -3.21 4.46 -20.18
C LEU A 34 -2.14 5.23 -21.00
N ALA A 35 -1.22 5.88 -20.29
CA ALA A 35 -0.20 6.74 -20.89
C ALA A 35 0.70 5.95 -21.84
N ALA A 36 1.24 6.63 -22.87
CA ALA A 36 1.95 5.99 -23.97
C ALA A 36 3.10 5.08 -23.52
N GLN A 37 3.89 5.51 -22.52
CA GLN A 37 5.01 4.71 -22.00
C GLN A 37 4.59 3.40 -21.31
N TYR A 38 3.31 3.23 -20.95
CA TYR A 38 2.79 2.02 -20.29
C TYR A 38 2.02 1.10 -21.24
N ARG A 39 1.79 1.48 -22.50
CA ARG A 39 0.93 0.72 -23.43
C ARG A 39 1.48 -0.68 -23.75
N ASP A 40 2.78 -0.80 -23.91
CA ASP A 40 3.44 -2.10 -24.15
C ASP A 40 3.44 -2.97 -22.90
N LEU A 41 3.34 -2.33 -21.73
CA LEU A 41 3.26 -2.97 -20.41
C LEU A 41 1.83 -3.24 -19.96
N ARG A 42 0.80 -2.99 -20.79
CA ARG A 42 -0.62 -3.05 -20.39
C ARG A 42 -1.08 -4.35 -19.75
N HIS A 43 -0.40 -5.45 -20.07
CA HIS A 43 -0.68 -6.80 -19.57
C HIS A 43 0.03 -7.10 -18.24
N LYS A 44 1.07 -6.33 -17.88
CA LYS A 44 1.75 -6.45 -16.60
C LYS A 44 0.83 -6.02 -15.47
N LYS A 45 1.01 -6.64 -14.32
CA LYS A 45 0.27 -6.30 -13.11
C LYS A 45 0.79 -4.99 -12.53
N LEU A 46 -0.03 -4.31 -11.75
CA LEU A 46 0.40 -3.07 -11.09
C LEU A 46 1.64 -3.30 -10.21
N ILE A 47 1.70 -4.40 -9.47
CA ILE A 47 2.87 -4.75 -8.63
C ILE A 47 4.16 -4.93 -9.44
N ASP A 48 4.07 -5.32 -10.71
CA ASP A 48 5.24 -5.55 -11.56
C ASP A 48 5.89 -4.23 -12.04
N LEU A 49 5.30 -3.07 -11.71
CA LEU A 49 5.89 -1.76 -11.94
C LEU A 49 6.97 -1.41 -10.90
N ILE A 50 7.03 -2.12 -9.78
CA ILE A 50 8.05 -1.91 -8.76
C ILE A 50 9.36 -2.53 -9.25
N ASP A 51 10.40 -1.71 -9.36
CA ASP A 51 11.71 -2.15 -9.84
C ASP A 51 12.32 -3.22 -8.93
N LYS A 52 13.08 -4.15 -9.52
CA LYS A 52 13.87 -5.14 -8.78
C LYS A 52 15.31 -4.67 -8.62
N PRO A 53 15.98 -4.94 -7.48
CA PRO A 53 17.37 -4.59 -7.27
C PRO A 53 18.30 -5.14 -8.35
N GLN A 54 19.26 -4.32 -8.78
CA GLN A 54 20.32 -4.69 -9.74
C GLN A 54 21.66 -4.78 -9.00
N TRP A 55 22.36 -5.89 -9.19
CA TRP A 55 23.67 -6.17 -8.62
C TRP A 55 24.71 -6.15 -9.71
N SER A 56 25.61 -5.17 -9.68
CA SER A 56 26.74 -5.09 -10.59
C SER A 56 28.00 -5.64 -9.94
N GLY A 57 28.80 -6.39 -10.69
CA GLY A 57 30.10 -6.89 -10.25
C GLY A 57 31.11 -6.95 -11.40
N THR A 58 32.35 -7.31 -11.08
CA THR A 58 33.43 -7.43 -12.06
C THR A 58 34.00 -8.85 -11.99
N THR A 59 34.23 -9.49 -13.14
CA THR A 59 34.88 -10.80 -13.22
C THR A 59 36.38 -10.69 -12.88
N PRO A 60 37.09 -11.80 -12.61
CA PRO A 60 38.54 -11.78 -12.46
C PRO A 60 39.30 -11.27 -13.69
N THR A 61 38.67 -11.30 -14.87
CA THR A 61 39.23 -10.77 -16.13
C THR A 61 38.95 -9.28 -16.34
N GLY A 62 38.22 -8.63 -15.43
CA GLY A 62 37.91 -7.20 -15.50
C GLY A 62 36.59 -6.85 -16.20
N GLU A 63 35.79 -7.84 -16.62
CA GLU A 63 34.52 -7.59 -17.30
C GLU A 63 33.40 -7.27 -16.30
N CYS A 64 32.63 -6.21 -16.55
CA CYS A 64 31.48 -5.86 -15.73
C CYS A 64 30.27 -6.72 -16.10
N PHE A 65 29.54 -7.20 -15.10
CA PHE A 65 28.27 -7.90 -15.28
C PHE A 65 27.20 -7.33 -14.34
N VAL A 66 25.93 -7.54 -14.69
CA VAL A 66 24.77 -7.15 -13.86
C VAL A 66 23.85 -8.36 -13.68
N ARG A 67 23.34 -8.55 -12.46
CA ARG A 67 22.32 -9.55 -12.14
C ARG A 67 21.14 -8.86 -11.46
N GLN A 68 19.93 -9.18 -11.92
CA GLN A 68 18.71 -8.73 -11.27
C GLN A 68 18.33 -9.71 -10.15
N ALA A 69 17.97 -9.19 -8.98
CA ALA A 69 17.43 -10.00 -7.88
C ALA A 69 16.00 -10.47 -8.19
N GLU A 70 15.59 -11.60 -7.61
CA GLU A 70 14.24 -12.13 -7.79
C GLU A 70 13.19 -11.33 -7.00
N ASP A 71 13.54 -10.97 -5.76
CA ASP A 71 12.65 -10.27 -4.83
C ASP A 71 12.69 -8.75 -5.00
N THR A 72 11.58 -8.11 -4.64
CA THR A 72 11.46 -6.66 -4.53
C THR A 72 10.52 -6.27 -3.38
N LEU A 73 10.24 -4.99 -3.25
CA LEU A 73 9.22 -4.42 -2.36
C LEU A 73 7.83 -4.95 -2.75
N ILE A 74 7.12 -5.50 -1.75
CA ILE A 74 5.78 -6.09 -1.92
C ILE A 74 4.82 -5.35 -0.98
N PRO A 75 4.02 -4.39 -1.49
CA PRO A 75 2.91 -3.84 -0.73
C PRO A 75 1.78 -4.87 -0.57
N ASP A 76 1.01 -4.76 0.51
CA ASP A 76 -0.09 -5.70 0.78
C ASP A 76 -1.27 -5.47 -0.16
N LEU A 77 -1.69 -4.20 -0.32
CA LEU A 77 -2.70 -3.84 -1.30
C LEU A 77 -2.62 -2.37 -1.75
N VAL A 78 -3.19 -2.13 -2.94
CA VAL A 78 -3.39 -0.80 -3.50
C VAL A 78 -4.81 -0.70 -4.03
N SER A 79 -5.48 0.40 -3.73
CA SER A 79 -6.83 0.70 -4.24
C SER A 79 -6.79 2.02 -5.01
N ILE A 80 -7.45 2.04 -6.17
CA ILE A 80 -7.62 3.23 -7.00
C ILE A 80 -9.12 3.53 -7.01
N VAL A 81 -9.51 4.60 -6.34
CA VAL A 81 -10.92 4.96 -6.13
C VAL A 81 -11.20 6.38 -6.56
N LYS A 82 -12.45 6.66 -6.92
CA LYS A 82 -12.92 8.00 -7.24
C LYS A 82 -13.82 8.49 -6.10
N ILE A 83 -13.37 9.52 -5.38
CA ILE A 83 -14.06 10.13 -4.24
C ILE A 83 -14.28 11.60 -4.59
N ASP A 84 -15.52 12.08 -4.49
CA ASP A 84 -15.92 13.47 -4.79
C ASP A 84 -15.45 14.00 -6.16
N GLY A 85 -15.40 13.11 -7.16
CA GLY A 85 -14.95 13.46 -8.51
C GLY A 85 -13.44 13.32 -8.75
N GLU A 86 -12.65 13.18 -7.69
CA GLU A 86 -11.20 13.05 -7.75
C GLU A 86 -10.75 11.59 -7.59
N TYR A 87 -9.71 11.21 -8.33
CA TYR A 87 -9.11 9.89 -8.17
C TYR A 87 -8.04 9.92 -7.07
N GLN A 88 -8.09 8.92 -6.20
CA GLN A 88 -7.10 8.69 -5.16
C GLN A 88 -6.39 7.36 -5.40
N PHE A 89 -5.06 7.37 -5.25
CA PHE A 89 -4.22 6.18 -5.23
C PHE A 89 -3.86 5.86 -3.78
N ILE A 90 -4.45 4.82 -3.22
CA ILE A 90 -4.32 4.50 -1.80
C ILE A 90 -3.48 3.25 -1.66
N ILE A 91 -2.37 3.37 -0.94
CA ILE A 91 -1.45 2.28 -0.65
C ILE A 91 -1.71 1.87 0.79
N PHE A 92 -2.21 0.65 0.98
CA PHE A 92 -2.38 0.11 2.32
C PHE A 92 -1.35 -0.96 2.63
N ASP A 93 -1.03 -1.03 3.92
CA ASP A 93 -0.25 -2.10 4.50
C ASP A 93 -0.94 -2.54 5.80
N ALA A 94 -1.27 -3.81 5.86
CA ALA A 94 -2.01 -4.44 6.93
C ALA A 94 -1.04 -4.85 8.05
N LYS A 95 -1.24 -4.25 9.23
CA LYS A 95 -0.36 -4.42 10.38
C LYS A 95 -1.12 -5.06 11.53
N TYR A 96 -0.74 -6.28 11.92
CA TYR A 96 -1.37 -7.01 13.03
C TYR A 96 -0.74 -6.63 14.38
N TYR A 97 -0.98 -5.40 14.84
CA TYR A 97 -0.43 -4.85 16.08
C TYR A 97 -1.53 -4.22 16.95
N ASN A 98 -1.31 -4.24 18.27
CA ASN A 98 -2.09 -3.46 19.24
C ASN A 98 -1.36 -2.16 19.56
N ILE A 99 -1.61 -1.12 18.76
CA ILE A 99 -0.97 0.19 18.95
C ILE A 99 -1.56 0.95 20.14
N GLN A 100 -0.67 1.48 20.98
CA GLN A 100 -0.98 2.40 22.07
C GLN A 100 -0.53 3.80 21.66
N LEU A 101 -1.49 4.69 21.42
CA LEU A 101 -1.27 6.08 21.03
C LEU A 101 -2.38 6.92 21.68
N GLU A 102 -2.23 7.15 22.99
CA GLU A 102 -3.09 8.03 23.78
C GLU A 102 -2.22 9.11 24.43
N HIS A 103 -2.73 10.34 24.53
CA HIS A 103 -1.99 11.51 25.02
C HIS A 103 -1.22 11.27 26.33
N ASN A 104 -1.85 10.57 27.30
CA ASN A 104 -1.28 10.35 28.62
C ASN A 104 -0.47 9.05 28.76
N LYS A 105 -0.18 8.37 27.64
CA LYS A 105 0.51 7.08 27.64
C LYS A 105 1.71 7.10 26.69
N LYS A 106 2.73 6.30 27.00
CA LYS A 106 3.87 6.11 26.10
C LYS A 106 3.43 5.38 24.83
N LEU A 107 4.01 5.74 23.69
CA LEU A 107 3.84 5.00 22.44
C LEU A 107 4.33 3.56 22.60
N ARG A 108 3.51 2.59 22.22
CA ARG A 108 3.84 1.14 22.21
C ARG A 108 3.09 0.43 21.09
N GLY A 109 3.61 -0.73 20.67
CA GLY A 109 2.94 -1.57 19.67
C GLY A 109 2.81 -0.92 18.29
N GLN A 110 3.61 0.10 18.01
CA GLN A 110 3.70 0.72 16.69
C GLN A 110 4.50 -0.16 15.72
N PRO A 111 4.23 -0.08 14.40
CA PRO A 111 5.09 -0.68 13.39
C PRO A 111 6.54 -0.21 13.51
N GLY A 112 7.48 -1.11 13.20
CA GLY A 112 8.90 -0.81 13.21
C GLY A 112 9.31 0.16 12.10
N ILE A 113 10.51 0.73 12.21
CA ILE A 113 11.03 1.70 11.23
C ILE A 113 11.06 1.14 9.80
N GLU A 114 11.36 -0.15 9.64
CA GLU A 114 11.36 -0.84 8.35
C GLU A 114 9.99 -0.80 7.68
N SER A 115 8.91 -1.00 8.43
CA SER A 115 7.55 -0.91 7.90
C SER A 115 7.20 0.52 7.48
N ILE A 116 7.59 1.49 8.30
CA ILE A 116 7.38 2.91 8.03
C ILE A 116 8.12 3.31 6.74
N THR A 117 9.40 2.96 6.61
CA THR A 117 10.19 3.32 5.43
C THR A 117 9.71 2.59 4.18
N LYS A 118 9.35 1.30 4.26
CA LYS A 118 8.76 0.54 3.14
C LYS A 118 7.51 1.21 2.59
N GLN A 119 6.61 1.68 3.45
CA GLN A 119 5.40 2.37 3.01
C GLN A 119 5.70 3.59 2.13
N TYR A 120 6.68 4.41 2.53
CA TYR A 120 7.13 5.55 1.73
C TYR A 120 7.80 5.12 0.42
N LEU A 121 8.57 4.03 0.42
CA LEU A 121 9.19 3.48 -0.78
C LEU A 121 8.14 2.95 -1.77
N TYR A 122 7.03 2.38 -1.30
CA TYR A 122 5.91 1.99 -2.17
C TYR A 122 5.32 3.21 -2.90
N GLN A 123 5.10 4.31 -2.19
CA GLN A 123 4.65 5.56 -2.82
C GLN A 123 5.65 6.04 -3.88
N LEU A 124 6.96 6.00 -3.58
CA LEU A 124 7.98 6.38 -4.55
C LEU A 124 7.95 5.49 -5.80
N ALA A 125 7.82 4.18 -5.64
CA ALA A 125 7.78 3.23 -6.74
C ALA A 125 6.58 3.49 -7.69
N PHE A 126 5.42 3.88 -7.14
CA PHE A 126 4.24 4.18 -7.94
C PHE A 126 4.15 5.62 -8.44
N ARG A 127 4.99 6.54 -7.97
CA ARG A 127 4.93 7.96 -8.32
C ARG A 127 4.90 8.22 -9.84
N PRO A 128 5.78 7.60 -10.68
CA PRO A 128 5.73 7.83 -12.12
C PRO A 128 4.40 7.40 -12.75
N PHE A 129 3.80 6.32 -12.25
CA PHE A 129 2.51 5.83 -12.74
C PHE A 129 1.37 6.76 -12.32
N VAL A 130 1.36 7.22 -11.06
CA VAL A 130 0.35 8.17 -10.54
C VAL A 130 0.39 9.49 -11.31
N GLU A 131 1.57 10.06 -11.49
CA GLU A 131 1.76 11.33 -12.20
C GLU A 131 1.36 11.24 -13.68
N ALA A 132 1.76 10.17 -14.37
CA ALA A 132 1.42 9.96 -15.78
C ALA A 132 -0.09 9.82 -16.04
N HIS A 133 -0.87 9.44 -15.03
CA HIS A 133 -2.32 9.26 -15.13
C HIS A 133 -3.13 10.32 -14.38
N GLN A 134 -2.49 11.42 -13.97
CA GLN A 134 -3.15 12.59 -13.36
C GLN A 134 -4.00 12.23 -12.13
N ILE A 135 -3.54 11.28 -11.32
CA ILE A 135 -4.20 10.95 -10.05
C ILE A 135 -3.79 12.02 -9.03
N SER A 136 -4.75 12.82 -8.55
CA SER A 136 -4.50 14.03 -7.76
C SER A 136 -3.96 13.75 -6.36
N THR A 137 -4.37 12.62 -5.78
CA THR A 137 -4.13 12.32 -4.36
C THR A 137 -3.51 10.94 -4.20
N VAL A 138 -2.44 10.87 -3.42
CA VAL A 138 -1.87 9.61 -2.93
C VAL A 138 -2.09 9.54 -1.42
N ARG A 139 -2.50 8.38 -0.90
CA ARG A 139 -2.65 8.14 0.54
C ARG A 139 -1.84 6.92 0.95
N ASN A 140 -1.15 7.03 2.08
CA ASN A 140 -0.50 5.91 2.75
C ASN A 140 -1.27 5.57 4.01
N CYS A 141 -1.61 4.29 4.21
CA CYS A 141 -2.40 3.92 5.37
C CYS A 141 -2.03 2.54 5.93
N PHE A 142 -1.77 2.50 7.25
CA PHE A 142 -1.71 1.26 7.98
C PHE A 142 -3.09 0.84 8.47
N LEU A 143 -3.45 -0.42 8.18
CA LEU A 143 -4.69 -1.04 8.60
C LEU A 143 -4.43 -2.04 9.72
N MET A 144 -4.91 -1.75 10.92
CA MET A 144 -4.74 -2.62 12.08
C MET A 144 -6.10 -3.09 12.60
N PRO A 145 -6.22 -4.27 13.21
CA PRO A 145 -7.49 -4.72 13.75
C PRO A 145 -7.84 -4.02 15.07
N THR A 146 -9.14 -3.91 15.37
CA THR A 146 -9.64 -3.56 16.70
C THR A 146 -10.86 -4.42 17.07
N ALA A 147 -11.07 -4.62 18.37
CA ALA A 147 -12.29 -5.21 18.92
C ALA A 147 -13.45 -4.20 19.01
N SER A 148 -13.19 -2.91 18.75
CA SER A 148 -14.25 -1.90 18.63
C SER A 148 -15.20 -2.24 17.48
N LYS A 149 -16.44 -1.76 17.58
CA LYS A 149 -17.44 -1.85 16.49
C LYS A 149 -17.28 -0.74 15.44
N GLU A 150 -16.52 0.30 15.78
CA GLU A 150 -16.31 1.48 14.94
C GLU A 150 -14.88 1.53 14.41
N ILE A 151 -14.72 2.14 13.25
CA ILE A 151 -13.41 2.47 12.68
C ILE A 151 -12.81 3.60 13.49
N ILE A 152 -11.55 3.43 13.89
CA ILE A 152 -10.84 4.41 14.72
C ILE A 152 -9.73 5.06 13.89
N GLU A 153 -9.82 6.38 13.74
CA GLU A 153 -8.75 7.21 13.22
C GLU A 153 -7.67 7.37 14.30
N LYS A 154 -6.70 6.46 14.33
CA LYS A 154 -5.77 6.37 15.46
C LYS A 154 -4.74 7.51 15.48
N GLY A 155 -4.36 7.99 14.31
CA GLY A 155 -3.39 9.08 14.14
C GLY A 155 -2.57 8.91 12.86
N THR A 156 -1.40 9.53 12.85
CA THR A 156 -0.50 9.59 11.69
C THR A 156 0.95 9.41 12.14
N VAL A 157 1.76 8.74 11.34
CA VAL A 157 3.22 8.68 11.50
C VAL A 157 3.93 9.37 10.33
N SER A 158 4.85 10.26 10.66
CA SER A 158 5.54 11.12 9.70
C SER A 158 7.06 11.03 9.89
N LEU A 159 7.82 11.12 8.79
CA LEU A 159 9.25 11.37 8.82
C LEU A 159 9.53 12.66 8.06
N ALA A 160 9.89 13.73 8.77
CA ALA A 160 10.01 15.07 8.19
C ALA A 160 10.94 15.14 6.96
N MET A 161 11.99 14.31 6.92
CA MET A 161 12.88 14.20 5.75
C MET A 161 12.17 13.66 4.50
N LEU A 162 11.19 12.77 4.66
CA LEU A 162 10.41 12.17 3.57
C LEU A 162 9.27 13.09 3.15
N SER A 163 8.64 13.79 4.10
CA SER A 163 7.65 14.83 3.78
C SER A 163 8.26 15.94 2.91
N LYS A 164 9.54 16.31 3.15
CA LYS A 164 10.31 17.24 2.29
C LYS A 164 10.52 16.76 0.86
N LEU A 165 10.41 15.45 0.59
CA LEU A 165 10.46 14.86 -0.75
C LEU A 165 9.07 14.78 -1.42
N GLY A 166 8.07 15.43 -0.84
CA GLY A 166 6.68 15.41 -1.31
C GLY A 166 5.95 14.10 -1.04
N LEU A 167 6.48 13.24 -0.16
CA LEU A 167 5.81 12.00 0.24
C LEU A 167 4.76 12.26 1.32
N GLN A 168 3.68 11.48 1.29
CA GLN A 168 2.52 11.71 2.15
C GLN A 168 2.69 10.93 3.45
N ASP A 169 2.37 11.57 4.58
CA ASP A 169 2.43 10.93 5.89
C ASP A 169 1.51 9.70 5.95
N ILE A 170 1.84 8.76 6.83
CA ILE A 170 1.15 7.47 6.90
C ILE A 170 0.06 7.53 7.95
N GLN A 171 -1.19 7.44 7.52
CA GLN A 171 -2.35 7.40 8.39
C GLN A 171 -2.50 6.02 9.04
N VAL A 172 -3.03 5.96 10.25
CA VAL A 172 -3.30 4.70 10.96
C VAL A 172 -4.81 4.58 11.18
N ARG A 173 -5.39 3.49 10.69
CA ARG A 173 -6.80 3.13 10.89
C ARG A 173 -6.90 1.82 11.63
N LEU A 174 -7.69 1.81 12.71
CA LEU A 174 -8.08 0.56 13.35
C LEU A 174 -9.44 0.14 12.81
N LEU A 175 -9.52 -1.06 12.23
CA LEU A 175 -10.72 -1.59 11.61
C LEU A 175 -11.37 -2.65 12.50
N PRO A 176 -12.71 -2.58 12.72
CA PRO A 176 -13.45 -3.60 13.46
C PRO A 176 -13.23 -4.98 12.84
N ALA A 177 -12.56 -5.87 13.57
CA ALA A 177 -12.18 -7.18 13.04
C ALA A 177 -13.42 -7.97 12.61
N GLU A 178 -14.47 -8.00 13.43
CA GLU A 178 -15.74 -8.69 13.14
C GLU A 178 -16.38 -8.19 11.82
N THR A 179 -16.39 -6.88 11.59
CA THR A 179 -16.92 -6.30 10.34
C THR A 179 -16.07 -6.66 9.14
N MET A 180 -14.74 -6.60 9.26
CA MET A 180 -13.84 -6.97 8.16
C MET A 180 -13.98 -8.45 7.78
N TYR A 181 -14.04 -9.35 8.76
CA TYR A 181 -14.24 -10.78 8.50
C TYR A 181 -15.62 -11.06 7.88
N ARG A 182 -16.67 -10.36 8.31
CA ARG A 182 -18.00 -10.48 7.70
C ARG A 182 -17.98 -10.06 6.23
N TYR A 183 -17.44 -8.88 5.90
CA TYR A 183 -17.27 -8.46 4.50
C TYR A 183 -16.50 -9.51 3.67
N TYR A 184 -15.44 -10.07 4.24
CA TYR A 184 -14.66 -11.12 3.57
C TYR A 184 -15.47 -12.39 3.31
N ILE A 185 -16.21 -12.89 4.32
CA ILE A 185 -17.03 -14.11 4.22
C ILE A 185 -18.17 -13.91 3.22
N ASP A 186 -18.81 -12.73 3.25
CA ASP A 186 -19.90 -12.37 2.36
C ASP A 186 -19.41 -12.03 0.93
N ASN A 187 -18.09 -12.06 0.69
CA ASN A 187 -17.44 -11.67 -0.56
C ASN A 187 -17.85 -10.26 -1.02
N ALA A 188 -18.03 -9.35 -0.05
CA ALA A 188 -18.43 -7.97 -0.27
C ALA A 188 -17.23 -7.02 -0.10
N LYS A 189 -17.28 -5.89 -0.80
CA LYS A 189 -16.28 -4.83 -0.70
C LYS A 189 -16.79 -3.74 0.24
N MET A 190 -15.90 -3.23 1.08
CA MET A 190 -16.21 -2.10 1.95
C MET A 190 -16.00 -0.80 1.19
N ASP A 191 -16.88 0.18 1.38
CA ASP A 191 -16.69 1.51 0.84
C ASP A 191 -15.49 2.17 1.53
N ILE A 192 -14.45 2.51 0.76
CA ILE A 192 -13.22 3.11 1.27
C ILE A 192 -13.47 4.52 1.82
N CYS A 193 -14.53 5.21 1.40
CA CYS A 193 -14.85 6.56 1.86
C CYS A 193 -15.03 6.61 3.40
N ILE A 194 -15.48 5.52 4.02
CA ILE A 194 -15.69 5.45 5.47
C ILE A 194 -14.38 5.50 6.28
N LEU A 195 -13.23 5.36 5.62
CA LEU A 195 -11.92 5.48 6.26
C LEU A 195 -11.51 6.94 6.47
N ASN A 196 -12.21 7.93 5.89
CA ASN A 196 -11.90 9.36 6.00
C ASN A 196 -10.41 9.67 5.78
N LEU A 197 -9.85 9.24 4.64
CA LEU A 197 -8.41 9.37 4.33
C LEU A 197 -8.07 10.73 3.72
#